data_AF-A0AAE2C1Z0-F1
#
_entry.id   AF-A0AAE2C1Z0-F1
#
_cell.length_a   1.000
_cell.length_b   1.000
_cell.length_c   1.000
_cell.angle_alpha   90.00
_cell.angle_beta   90.00
_cell.angle_gamma   90.00
#
_symmetry.space_group_name_H-M   'P 1'
#
loop_
_entity.id
_entity.type
_entity.pdbx_description
1 polymer ?
#
loop_
_entity_poly.entity_id
_entity_poly.type
_entity_poly.pdbx_seq_one_letter_code
_entity_poly.pdbx_strand_id
1 'polypeptide(L)'
;MERRSQQAPGSPRRPTTIRRDRGRNPPRRTKLLSDIYETCNFIMLEPENFETAVKHKVWVQAMEEEIKMIEKNNTWELADRPKDKEVIGVKWIYKTKLNADGSIQKHKARLVAKGYSQLPGIDYTETFAPVARLDTIRALIAIAANKKWKIYQMDVKSAFLNGYIDEEIYVEQPQGFIVKGSEEKVLRLKKNTLWAQQAPRAWYSRIDKYFMDRGFRRSLSEPTLYIRAKVTIH
;
A
#
# COMPACT_ATOMS: atom_id res chain seq x y z
N MET A 1 3.88 -89.41 13.86
CA MET A 1 4.82 -88.41 14.43
C MET A 1 4.08 -87.10 14.62
N GLU A 2 4.01 -86.66 15.88
CA GLU A 2 3.66 -85.34 16.45
C GLU A 2 2.41 -84.60 15.89
N ARG A 3 1.23 -84.74 16.49
CA ARG A 3 0.70 -83.98 17.66
C ARG A 3 0.93 -82.45 17.58
N ARG A 4 -0.10 -81.72 17.14
CA ARG A 4 -0.28 -80.29 17.48
C ARG A 4 -1.43 -80.14 18.47
N SER A 5 -1.08 -79.57 19.61
CA SER A 5 -1.93 -79.30 20.78
C SER A 5 -2.85 -78.10 20.57
N GLN A 6 -4.02 -78.15 21.20
CA GLN A 6 -5.04 -77.10 21.28
C GLN A 6 -4.64 -75.96 22.24
N GLN A 7 -5.12 -74.74 22.00
CA GLN A 7 -5.66 -73.84 23.04
C GLN A 7 -6.56 -72.73 22.46
N ALA A 8 -7.63 -72.41 23.19
CA ALA A 8 -8.76 -71.55 22.83
C ALA A 8 -8.63 -70.11 23.44
N PRO A 9 -9.70 -69.28 23.49
CA PRO A 9 -9.88 -68.06 22.71
C PRO A 9 -9.56 -66.76 23.48
N GLY A 10 -9.00 -65.76 22.78
CA GLY A 10 -8.75 -64.41 23.31
C GLY A 10 -9.80 -63.39 22.83
N SER A 11 -10.36 -62.65 23.78
CA SER A 11 -11.49 -61.71 23.71
C SER A 11 -11.41 -60.61 22.63
N PRO A 12 -12.54 -60.12 22.09
CA PRO A 12 -12.55 -59.05 21.09
C PRO A 12 -12.18 -57.70 21.72
N ARG A 13 -11.05 -57.12 21.32
CA ARG A 13 -10.66 -55.75 21.68
C ARG A 13 -11.51 -54.76 20.86
N ARG A 14 -12.23 -53.88 21.57
CA ARG A 14 -13.02 -52.78 20.99
C ARG A 14 -12.15 -51.87 20.10
N PRO A 15 -12.64 -51.36 18.95
CA PRO A 15 -11.97 -50.31 18.22
C PRO A 15 -12.15 -48.98 18.97
N THR A 16 -11.11 -48.51 19.66
CA THR A 16 -11.10 -47.15 20.22
C THR A 16 -10.98 -46.18 19.05
N THR A 17 -12.10 -45.58 18.67
CA THR A 17 -12.16 -44.50 17.68
C THR A 17 -11.43 -43.29 18.27
N ILE A 18 -10.21 -43.00 17.80
CA ILE A 18 -9.51 -41.75 18.11
C ILE A 18 -10.27 -40.63 17.40
N ARG A 19 -11.18 -39.97 18.15
CA ARG A 19 -11.79 -38.70 17.75
C ARG A 19 -10.67 -37.69 17.53
N ARG A 20 -10.54 -37.19 16.29
CA ARG A 20 -9.74 -35.99 15.97
C ARG A 20 -10.36 -34.80 16.71
N ASP A 21 -9.74 -34.40 17.81
CA ASP A 21 -10.02 -33.12 18.42
C ASP A 21 -9.47 -32.01 17.52
N ARG A 22 -10.37 -31.28 16.85
CA ARG A 22 -10.02 -30.02 16.18
C ARG A 22 -10.04 -28.92 17.23
N GLY A 23 -8.96 -28.87 18.01
CA GLY A 23 -8.66 -27.74 18.89
C GLY A 23 -8.48 -26.47 18.06
N ARG A 24 -9.43 -25.55 18.20
CA ARG A 24 -9.36 -24.15 17.77
C ARG A 24 -8.24 -23.45 18.54
N ASN A 25 -7.01 -23.52 18.03
CA ASN A 25 -5.97 -22.55 18.35
C ASN A 25 -5.57 -21.84 17.06
N PRO A 26 -5.55 -20.49 17.02
CA PRO A 26 -4.95 -19.78 15.89
C PRO A 26 -3.49 -20.21 15.79
N PRO A 27 -2.91 -20.38 14.58
CA PRO A 27 -1.52 -20.75 14.46
C PRO A 27 -0.65 -19.63 15.06
N ARG A 28 -0.28 -19.77 16.33
CA ARG A 28 0.80 -19.00 16.94
C ARG A 28 2.08 -19.56 16.36
N ARG A 29 2.51 -18.97 15.24
CA ARG A 29 3.81 -19.25 14.64
C ARG A 29 4.87 -18.70 15.60
N THR A 30 5.27 -19.49 16.59
CA THR A 30 6.42 -19.18 17.43
C THR A 30 7.65 -19.24 16.54
N LYS A 31 8.23 -18.08 16.23
CA LYS A 31 9.52 -17.99 15.53
C LYS A 31 10.63 -18.19 16.55
N LEU A 32 11.71 -18.87 16.16
CA LEU A 32 12.88 -18.99 17.03
C LEU A 32 13.51 -17.60 17.21
N LEU A 33 14.11 -17.37 18.39
CA LEU A 33 14.86 -16.13 18.66
C LEU A 33 15.98 -15.92 17.62
N SER A 34 16.61 -17.00 17.14
CA SER A 34 17.56 -16.97 16.03
C SER A 34 16.92 -16.41 14.74
N ASP A 35 15.72 -16.88 14.39
CA ASP A 35 15.01 -16.40 13.19
C ASP A 35 14.63 -14.92 13.34
N ILE A 36 14.29 -14.48 14.57
CA ILE A 36 14.01 -13.08 14.88
C ILE A 36 15.30 -12.25 14.74
N TYR A 37 16.43 -12.71 15.29
CA TYR A 37 17.72 -12.02 15.18
C TYR A 37 18.25 -11.99 13.75
N GLU A 38 18.12 -13.05 12.96
CA GLU A 38 18.46 -13.08 11.53
C GLU A 38 17.56 -12.14 10.72
N THR A 39 16.25 -12.14 11.01
CA THR A 39 15.30 -11.19 10.39
C THR A 39 15.63 -9.74 10.78
N CYS A 40 15.99 -9.47 12.03
CA CYS A 40 16.40 -8.15 12.51
C CYS A 40 17.75 -7.71 11.88
N ASN A 41 18.72 -8.60 11.77
CA ASN A 41 19.99 -8.33 11.06
C ASN A 41 19.75 -8.05 9.57
N PHE A 42 18.77 -8.70 8.94
CA PHE A 42 18.40 -8.41 7.55
C PHE A 42 17.55 -7.12 7.40
N ILE A 43 16.74 -6.75 8.39
CA ILE A 43 16.08 -5.44 8.44
C ILE A 43 17.11 -4.32 8.60
N MET A 44 18.26 -4.59 9.25
CA MET A 44 19.42 -3.68 9.31
C MET A 44 20.20 -3.57 7.98
N LEU A 45 19.79 -4.28 6.92
CA LEU A 45 20.34 -4.16 5.55
C LEU A 45 19.51 -3.22 4.65
N GLU A 46 18.48 -2.54 5.16
CA GLU A 46 17.81 -1.48 4.40
C GLU A 46 18.75 -0.28 4.25
N PRO A 47 19.10 0.13 3.01
CA PRO A 47 19.93 1.29 2.80
C PRO A 47 19.25 2.54 3.33
N GLU A 48 20.00 3.39 4.02
CA GLU A 48 19.48 4.67 4.50
C GLU A 48 19.52 5.75 3.40
N ASN A 49 20.38 5.57 2.41
CA ASN A 49 20.65 6.54 1.36
C ASN A 49 20.99 5.87 0.02
N PHE A 50 21.07 6.70 -1.04
CA PHE A 50 21.36 6.22 -2.38
C PHE A 50 22.77 5.62 -2.49
N GLU A 51 23.75 6.21 -1.80
CA GLU A 51 25.16 5.83 -1.86
C GLU A 51 25.40 4.42 -1.30
N THR A 52 24.61 4.01 -0.31
CA THR A 52 24.60 2.64 0.22
C THR A 52 23.78 1.71 -0.67
N ALA A 53 22.64 2.16 -1.18
CA ALA A 53 21.76 1.35 -2.02
C ALA A 53 22.39 0.93 -3.35
N VAL A 54 23.07 1.87 -4.03
CA VAL A 54 23.63 1.65 -5.37
C VAL A 54 24.69 0.55 -5.41
N LYS A 55 25.32 0.26 -4.26
CA LYS A 55 26.31 -0.82 -4.11
C LYS A 55 25.69 -2.21 -4.24
N HIS A 56 24.38 -2.34 -4.10
CA HIS A 56 23.67 -3.61 -4.16
C HIS A 56 22.72 -3.66 -5.35
N LYS A 57 22.94 -4.64 -6.23
CA LYS A 57 22.16 -4.84 -7.46
C LYS A 57 20.65 -4.91 -7.23
N VAL A 58 20.22 -5.51 -6.11
CA VAL A 58 18.79 -5.65 -5.76
C VAL A 58 18.08 -4.30 -5.58
N TRP A 59 18.77 -3.31 -5.03
CA TRP A 59 18.20 -1.97 -4.83
C TRP A 59 18.25 -1.14 -6.11
N VAL A 60 19.28 -1.31 -6.94
CA VAL A 60 19.34 -0.71 -8.28
C VAL A 60 18.17 -1.19 -9.15
N GLN A 61 17.91 -2.49 -9.18
CA GLN A 61 16.77 -3.06 -9.88
C GLN A 61 15.44 -2.52 -9.35
N ALA A 62 15.28 -2.42 -8.03
CA ALA A 62 14.07 -1.85 -7.44
C ALA A 62 13.87 -0.36 -7.79
N MET A 63 14.95 0.42 -7.93
CA MET A 63 14.87 1.81 -8.38
C MET A 63 14.49 1.90 -9.87
N GLU A 64 15.09 1.08 -10.72
CA GLU A 64 14.74 1.01 -12.15
C GLU A 64 13.27 0.64 -12.36
N GLU A 65 12.75 -0.32 -11.58
CA GLU A 65 11.33 -0.69 -11.62
C GLU A 65 10.41 0.49 -11.27
N GLU A 66 10.77 1.25 -10.23
CA GLU A 66 10.00 2.44 -9.84
C GLU A 66 10.04 3.51 -10.94
N ILE A 67 11.21 3.84 -11.49
CA ILE A 67 11.34 4.82 -12.59
C ILE A 67 10.53 4.39 -13.81
N LYS A 68 10.65 3.13 -14.24
CA LYS A 68 9.88 2.59 -15.37
C LYS A 68 8.37 2.72 -15.14
N MET A 69 7.90 2.50 -13.91
CA MET A 69 6.49 2.67 -13.57
C MET A 69 6.06 4.15 -13.62
N ILE A 70 6.92 5.07 -13.15
CA ILE A 70 6.65 6.51 -13.18
C ILE A 70 6.60 7.03 -14.64
N GLU A 71 7.55 6.61 -15.48
CA GLU A 71 7.61 6.94 -16.90
C GLU A 71 6.42 6.37 -17.67
N LYS A 72 6.07 5.10 -17.43
CA LYS A 72 4.89 4.47 -18.02
C LYS A 72 3.59 5.22 -17.72
N ASN A 73 3.51 5.82 -16.53
CA ASN A 73 2.35 6.62 -16.12
C ASN A 73 2.36 8.06 -16.68
N ASN A 74 3.40 8.44 -17.45
CA ASN A 74 3.60 9.77 -17.98
C ASN A 74 3.51 10.84 -16.87
N THR A 75 4.16 10.55 -15.73
CA THR A 75 4.02 11.35 -14.49
C THR A 75 4.76 12.68 -14.58
N TRP A 76 5.86 12.74 -15.32
CA TRP A 76 6.69 13.93 -15.46
C TRP A 76 7.27 14.07 -16.88
N GLU A 77 7.89 15.20 -17.15
CA GLU A 77 8.74 15.45 -18.30
C GLU A 77 9.95 16.29 -17.92
N LEU A 78 11.02 16.18 -18.71
CA LEU A 78 12.20 17.01 -18.53
C LEU A 78 11.88 18.45 -18.99
N ALA A 79 12.20 19.42 -18.15
CA ALA A 79 11.94 20.84 -18.39
C ALA A 79 13.12 21.68 -17.90
N ASP A 80 13.22 22.90 -18.44
CA ASP A 80 14.21 23.86 -17.97
C ASP A 80 13.86 24.31 -16.55
N ARG A 81 14.90 24.57 -15.74
CA ARG A 81 14.74 25.00 -14.36
C ARG A 81 14.01 26.36 -14.33
N PRO A 82 12.86 26.48 -13.64
CA PRO A 82 12.16 27.75 -13.52
C PRO A 82 12.97 28.73 -12.67
N LYS A 83 12.93 30.03 -13.01
CA LYS A 83 13.57 31.10 -12.23
C LYS A 83 12.72 31.56 -11.05
N ASP A 84 11.40 31.45 -11.19
CA ASP A 84 10.43 32.05 -10.27
C ASP A 84 9.65 31.02 -9.45
N LYS A 85 10.06 29.73 -9.49
CA LYS A 85 9.41 28.63 -8.76
C LYS A 85 10.43 27.77 -8.05
N GLU A 86 10.06 27.27 -6.88
CA GLU A 86 10.90 26.35 -6.13
C GLU A 86 10.94 24.97 -6.80
N VAL A 87 12.15 24.38 -6.83
CA VAL A 87 12.36 23.02 -7.31
C VAL A 87 12.48 22.11 -6.11
N ILE A 88 11.56 21.15 -6.00
CA ILE A 88 11.47 20.25 -4.87
C ILE A 88 12.53 19.14 -5.01
N GLY A 89 13.40 19.02 -4.02
CA GLY A 89 14.34 17.89 -3.96
C GLY A 89 13.60 16.55 -3.79
N VAL A 90 14.13 15.49 -4.38
CA VAL A 90 13.62 14.12 -4.20
C VAL A 90 14.59 13.27 -3.39
N LYS A 91 14.09 12.18 -2.79
CA LYS A 91 14.91 11.16 -2.13
C LYS A 91 14.36 9.76 -2.36
N TRP A 92 15.23 8.78 -2.28
CA TRP A 92 14.85 7.37 -2.30
C TRP A 92 14.49 6.88 -0.89
N ILE A 93 13.45 6.04 -0.80
CA ILE A 93 13.08 5.27 0.38
C ILE A 93 13.13 3.80 0.02
N TYR A 94 13.90 3.03 0.78
CA TYR A 94 14.09 1.60 0.57
C TYR A 94 13.31 0.81 1.63
N LYS A 95 12.69 -0.29 1.21
CA LYS A 95 12.00 -1.19 2.12
C LYS A 95 12.05 -2.62 1.62
N THR A 96 12.39 -3.54 2.50
CA THR A 96 12.25 -4.98 2.25
C THR A 96 10.82 -5.40 2.62
N LYS A 97 10.14 -6.09 1.69
CA LYS A 97 8.87 -6.75 1.94
C LYS A 97 9.14 -8.22 2.26
N LEU A 98 8.57 -8.69 3.35
CA LEU A 98 8.68 -10.07 3.80
C LEU A 98 7.37 -10.82 3.59
N ASN A 99 7.48 -12.12 3.33
CA ASN A 99 6.37 -13.06 3.34
C ASN A 99 5.95 -13.38 4.78
N ALA A 100 4.81 -14.05 4.95
CA ALA A 100 4.29 -14.43 6.27
C ALA A 100 5.20 -15.42 7.02
N ASP A 101 6.07 -16.14 6.32
CA ASP A 101 7.11 -17.00 6.87
C ASP A 101 8.39 -16.25 7.26
N GLY A 102 8.52 -14.98 6.89
CA GLY A 102 9.72 -14.17 7.14
C GLY A 102 10.72 -14.18 5.99
N SER A 103 10.50 -14.99 4.93
CA SER A 103 11.34 -14.94 3.73
C SER A 103 11.16 -13.61 2.98
N ILE A 104 12.16 -13.21 2.19
CA ILE A 104 12.10 -11.99 1.41
C ILE A 104 11.09 -12.18 0.27
N GLN A 105 10.05 -11.35 0.26
CA GLN A 105 9.11 -11.27 -0.85
C GLN A 105 9.69 -10.43 -1.98
N LYS A 106 10.17 -9.22 -1.66
CA LYS A 106 10.79 -8.30 -2.62
C LYS A 106 11.50 -7.14 -1.93
N HIS A 107 12.49 -6.58 -2.62
CA HIS A 107 13.00 -5.26 -2.32
C HIS A 107 12.13 -4.20 -3.01
N LYS A 108 11.88 -3.08 -2.33
CA LYS A 108 11.10 -1.98 -2.87
C LYS A 108 11.83 -0.67 -2.66
N ALA A 109 12.16 0.02 -3.74
CA ALA A 109 12.51 1.42 -3.72
C ALA A 109 11.25 2.26 -3.98
N ARG A 110 11.20 3.45 -3.41
CA ARG A 110 10.21 4.48 -3.72
C ARG A 110 10.93 5.80 -3.85
N LEU A 111 10.63 6.53 -4.89
CA LEU A 111 11.06 7.91 -4.99
C LEU A 111 10.00 8.78 -4.31
N VAL A 112 10.42 9.71 -3.45
CA VAL A 112 9.52 10.63 -2.73
C VAL A 112 10.05 12.06 -2.76
N ALA A 113 9.15 13.04 -2.77
CA ALA A 113 9.49 14.44 -2.64
C ALA A 113 9.93 14.74 -1.20
N LYS A 114 10.93 15.61 -1.03
CA LYS A 114 11.33 16.15 0.26
C LYS A 114 10.29 17.21 0.65
N GLY A 115 9.23 16.77 1.33
CA GLY A 115 8.05 17.57 1.66
C GLY A 115 8.24 18.81 2.54
N TYR A 116 9.46 19.18 2.90
CA TYR A 116 9.79 20.40 3.66
C TYR A 116 9.82 21.69 2.82
N SER A 117 9.55 21.59 1.51
CA SER A 117 9.69 22.69 0.54
C SER A 117 8.36 23.30 0.08
N GLN A 118 7.22 22.82 0.57
CA GLN A 118 5.92 23.42 0.23
C GLN A 118 5.45 24.34 1.37
N LEU A 119 5.22 25.61 1.07
CA LEU A 119 4.80 26.63 2.02
C LEU A 119 3.27 26.80 2.01
N PRO A 120 2.58 26.68 3.17
CA PRO A 120 1.16 26.99 3.29
C PRO A 120 0.86 28.42 2.84
N GLY A 121 -0.16 28.61 1.99
CA GLY A 121 -0.56 29.90 1.46
C GLY A 121 0.21 30.37 0.21
N ILE A 122 1.28 29.67 -0.19
CA ILE A 122 2.02 29.91 -1.44
C ILE A 122 1.85 28.70 -2.38
N ASP A 123 2.19 27.50 -1.90
CA ASP A 123 2.19 26.28 -2.72
C ASP A 123 0.93 25.41 -2.53
N TYR A 124 0.15 25.67 -1.47
CA TYR A 124 -1.14 25.04 -1.23
C TYR A 124 -1.98 25.84 -0.24
N THR A 125 -3.30 25.75 -0.34
CA THR A 125 -4.25 26.43 0.54
C THR A 125 -4.93 25.49 1.54
N GLU A 126 -5.24 24.24 1.15
CA GLU A 126 -5.92 23.25 2.01
C GLU A 126 -5.43 21.81 1.72
N THR A 127 -4.93 21.11 2.74
CA THR A 127 -4.41 19.72 2.61
C THR A 127 -5.28 18.65 3.24
N PHE A 128 -6.30 19.04 4.01
CA PHE A 128 -7.07 18.12 4.84
C PHE A 128 -7.99 17.21 4.01
N ALA A 129 -7.73 15.90 3.99
CA ALA A 129 -8.64 14.92 3.44
C ALA A 129 -9.34 14.15 4.58
N PRO A 130 -10.68 14.01 4.55
CA PRO A 130 -11.38 13.24 5.56
C PRO A 130 -11.07 11.75 5.43
N VAL A 131 -10.95 11.08 6.59
CA VAL A 131 -10.71 9.63 6.69
C VAL A 131 -11.93 8.97 7.31
N ALA A 132 -12.31 7.81 6.78
CA ALA A 132 -13.44 7.06 7.28
C ALA A 132 -13.24 6.63 8.73
N ARG A 133 -14.21 6.95 9.59
CA ARG A 133 -14.16 6.54 10.99
C ARG A 133 -14.39 5.05 11.14
N LEU A 134 -13.60 4.42 12.02
CA LEU A 134 -13.74 2.99 12.32
C LEU A 134 -15.13 2.65 12.86
N ASP A 135 -15.74 3.54 13.62
CA ASP A 135 -17.09 3.32 14.17
C ASP A 135 -18.14 3.28 13.06
N THR A 136 -18.01 4.12 12.04
CA THR A 136 -18.86 4.07 10.83
C THR A 136 -18.68 2.76 10.07
N ILE A 137 -17.42 2.33 9.87
CA ILE A 137 -17.13 1.07 9.19
C ILE A 137 -17.73 -0.13 9.96
N ARG A 138 -17.55 -0.16 11.29
CA ARG A 138 -18.11 -1.21 12.16
C ARG A 138 -19.63 -1.23 12.11
N ALA A 139 -20.27 -0.06 12.20
CA ALA A 139 -21.72 0.06 12.12
C ALA A 139 -22.26 -0.46 10.77
N LEU A 140 -21.61 -0.10 9.65
CA LEU A 140 -21.99 -0.60 8.32
C LEU A 140 -21.87 -2.11 8.21
N ILE A 141 -20.79 -2.70 8.74
CA ILE A 141 -20.61 -4.16 8.75
C ILE A 141 -21.70 -4.83 9.60
N ALA A 142 -22.02 -4.28 10.78
CA ALA A 142 -23.06 -4.81 11.65
C ALA A 142 -24.46 -4.77 10.99
N ILE A 143 -24.80 -3.65 10.33
CA ILE A 143 -26.05 -3.51 9.58
C ILE A 143 -26.08 -4.51 8.42
N ALA A 144 -25.00 -4.61 7.65
CA ALA A 144 -24.91 -5.54 6.53
C ALA A 144 -25.06 -7.00 6.98
N ALA A 145 -24.43 -7.40 8.10
CA ALA A 145 -24.58 -8.73 8.67
C ALA A 145 -26.04 -9.01 9.09
N ASN A 146 -26.67 -8.07 9.80
CA ASN A 146 -28.07 -8.19 10.23
C ASN A 146 -29.04 -8.28 9.05
N LYS A 147 -28.81 -7.50 7.99
CA LYS A 147 -29.66 -7.46 6.79
C LYS A 147 -29.25 -8.49 5.72
N LYS A 148 -28.24 -9.33 6.00
CA LYS A 148 -27.66 -10.30 5.06
C LYS A 148 -27.22 -9.67 3.73
N TRP A 149 -26.70 -8.44 3.78
CA TRP A 149 -26.18 -7.74 2.62
C TRP A 149 -24.81 -8.27 2.23
N LYS A 150 -24.53 -8.29 0.92
CA LYS A 150 -23.19 -8.58 0.41
C LYS A 150 -22.30 -7.36 0.58
N ILE A 151 -21.09 -7.57 1.08
CA ILE A 151 -20.05 -6.55 1.19
C ILE A 151 -19.02 -6.81 0.11
N TYR A 152 -18.66 -5.76 -0.63
CA TYR A 152 -17.60 -5.78 -1.62
C TYR A 152 -16.49 -4.81 -1.17
N GLN A 153 -15.25 -5.25 -1.28
CA GLN A 153 -14.08 -4.44 -0.99
C GLN A 153 -13.27 -4.24 -2.27
N MET A 154 -12.80 -3.01 -2.48
CA MET A 154 -11.93 -2.66 -3.59
C MET A 154 -10.76 -1.83 -3.05
N ASP A 155 -9.54 -2.22 -3.38
CA ASP A 155 -8.34 -1.42 -3.15
C ASP A 155 -7.97 -0.70 -4.45
N VAL A 156 -7.94 0.63 -4.39
CA VAL A 156 -7.59 1.45 -5.56
C VAL A 156 -6.07 1.57 -5.62
N LYS A 157 -5.45 0.85 -6.55
CA LYS A 157 -4.01 0.95 -6.80
C LYS A 157 -3.66 2.39 -7.17
N SER A 158 -2.66 2.94 -6.47
CA SER A 158 -2.14 4.28 -6.71
C SER A 158 -3.20 5.38 -6.64
N ALA A 159 -4.10 5.33 -5.66
CA ALA A 159 -5.19 6.30 -5.47
C ALA A 159 -4.75 7.76 -5.57
N PHE A 160 -3.58 8.11 -5.02
CA PHE A 160 -3.03 9.46 -5.10
C PHE A 160 -2.67 9.88 -6.53
N LEU A 161 -2.41 8.99 -7.49
CA LEU A 161 -2.19 9.39 -8.89
C LEU A 161 -3.47 9.85 -9.62
N ASN A 162 -4.62 9.64 -9.00
CA ASN A 162 -5.89 9.91 -9.66
C ASN A 162 -6.47 11.29 -9.30
N GLY A 163 -5.97 12.04 -8.32
CA GLY A 163 -6.47 13.41 -8.12
C GLY A 163 -6.00 14.36 -9.25
N TYR A 164 -6.62 15.53 -9.35
CA TYR A 164 -6.10 16.64 -10.16
C TYR A 164 -5.64 17.76 -9.23
N ILE A 165 -4.48 18.34 -9.51
CA ILE A 165 -3.93 19.53 -8.84
C ILE A 165 -3.46 20.46 -9.96
N ASP A 166 -3.94 21.69 -9.94
CA ASP A 166 -3.72 22.67 -11.01
C ASP A 166 -2.38 23.42 -10.92
N GLU A 167 -1.58 23.21 -9.87
CA GLU A 167 -0.27 23.86 -9.71
C GLU A 167 0.84 23.11 -10.43
N GLU A 168 1.67 23.82 -11.21
CA GLU A 168 2.87 23.22 -11.79
C GLU A 168 3.95 23.01 -10.73
N ILE A 169 4.33 21.74 -10.55
CA ILE A 169 5.37 21.34 -9.60
C ILE A 169 6.60 20.87 -10.36
N TYR A 170 7.77 21.35 -9.93
CA TYR A 170 9.07 20.94 -10.45
C TYR A 170 9.82 20.17 -9.38
N VAL A 171 10.44 19.05 -9.77
CA VAL A 171 11.27 18.24 -8.88
C VAL A 171 12.65 18.03 -9.46
N GLU A 172 13.65 17.86 -8.59
CA GLU A 172 15.00 17.50 -9.01
C GLU A 172 15.02 16.12 -9.70
N GLN A 173 15.98 15.92 -10.59
CA GLN A 173 16.21 14.59 -11.16
C GLN A 173 16.68 13.61 -10.07
N PRO A 174 16.16 12.38 -10.05
CA PRO A 174 16.54 11.39 -9.04
C PRO A 174 18.03 11.03 -9.13
N GLN A 175 18.69 10.94 -7.98
CA GLN A 175 20.06 10.43 -7.90
C GLN A 175 20.16 9.05 -8.58
N GLY A 176 21.16 8.88 -9.45
CA GLY A 176 21.37 7.68 -10.26
C GLY A 176 20.59 7.63 -11.58
N PHE A 177 19.70 8.59 -11.83
CA PHE A 177 18.81 8.63 -13.00
C PHE A 177 18.77 10.02 -13.64
N ILE A 178 19.88 10.77 -13.53
CA ILE A 178 20.06 12.06 -14.20
C ILE A 178 20.30 11.82 -15.70
N VAL A 179 19.59 12.57 -16.54
CA VAL A 179 19.76 12.53 -18.00
C VAL A 179 21.07 13.20 -18.38
N LYS A 180 21.96 12.44 -19.03
CA LYS A 180 23.27 12.93 -19.48
C LYS A 180 23.11 14.09 -20.48
N GLY A 181 23.85 15.18 -20.28
CA GLY A 181 23.77 16.40 -21.10
C GLY A 181 22.53 17.26 -20.82
N SER A 182 21.89 17.05 -19.68
CA SER A 182 20.75 17.85 -19.19
C SER A 182 20.75 17.84 -17.66
N GLU A 183 21.94 17.87 -17.05
CA GLU A 183 22.13 17.79 -15.61
C GLU A 183 21.50 18.99 -14.88
N GLU A 184 21.42 20.15 -15.52
CA GLU A 184 20.79 21.37 -15.02
C GLU A 184 19.25 21.38 -15.10
N LYS A 185 18.68 20.45 -15.87
CA LYS A 185 17.24 20.35 -16.07
C LYS A 185 16.54 19.70 -14.88
N VAL A 186 15.25 19.96 -14.78
CA VAL A 186 14.37 19.48 -13.72
C VAL A 186 13.23 18.67 -14.32
N LEU A 187 12.48 17.97 -13.48
CA LEU A 187 11.31 17.21 -13.90
C LEU A 187 10.05 18.00 -13.57
N ARG A 188 9.31 18.42 -14.60
CA ARG A 188 7.99 19.02 -14.46
C ARG A 188 6.95 17.91 -14.31
N LEU A 189 6.19 17.92 -13.22
CA LEU A 189 5.14 16.94 -12.99
C LEU A 189 3.92 17.24 -13.90
N LYS A 190 3.42 16.21 -14.58
CA LYS A 190 2.20 16.26 -15.43
C LYS A 190 0.92 15.98 -14.64
N LYS A 191 1.05 15.23 -13.55
CA LYS A 191 -0.04 14.82 -12.65
C LYS A 191 0.45 15.01 -11.22
N ASN A 192 0.07 16.13 -10.64
CA ASN A 192 0.73 16.70 -9.46
C ASN A 192 0.38 16.01 -8.13
N THR A 193 -0.36 14.90 -8.17
CA THR A 193 -0.95 14.29 -6.97
C THR A 193 -0.19 13.11 -6.38
N LEU A 194 0.95 12.67 -6.91
CA LEU A 194 1.77 11.69 -6.14
C LEU A 194 2.66 12.39 -5.10
N TRP A 195 3.01 13.64 -5.35
CA TRP A 195 4.14 14.31 -4.71
C TRP A 195 3.74 15.55 -3.91
N ALA A 196 2.55 16.10 -4.15
CA ALA A 196 2.05 17.26 -3.42
C ALA A 196 1.43 16.88 -2.07
N GLN A 197 1.58 17.74 -1.07
CA GLN A 197 0.93 17.54 0.24
C GLN A 197 -0.60 17.44 0.14
N GLN A 198 -1.22 18.05 -0.88
CA GLN A 198 -2.66 18.01 -1.14
C GLN A 198 -3.14 16.79 -1.94
N ALA A 199 -2.26 15.84 -2.24
CA ALA A 199 -2.57 14.60 -2.94
C ALA A 199 -3.78 13.83 -2.38
N PRO A 200 -3.90 13.62 -1.04
CA PRO A 200 -5.06 12.95 -0.47
C PRO A 200 -6.36 13.75 -0.68
N ARG A 201 -6.28 15.08 -0.57
CA ARG A 201 -7.42 15.99 -0.78
C ARG A 201 -7.91 15.95 -2.22
N ALA A 202 -6.99 16.02 -3.17
CA ALA A 202 -7.30 15.97 -4.60
C ALA A 202 -7.96 14.64 -4.98
N TRP A 203 -7.49 13.52 -4.42
CA TRP A 203 -8.13 12.22 -4.59
C TRP A 203 -9.55 12.20 -3.98
N TYR A 204 -9.70 12.70 -2.76
CA TYR A 204 -11.01 12.79 -2.11
C TYR A 204 -11.99 13.65 -2.93
N SER A 205 -11.58 14.81 -3.43
CA SER A 205 -12.40 15.67 -4.29
C SER A 205 -12.89 14.92 -5.53
N ARG A 206 -12.00 14.16 -6.18
CA ARG A 206 -12.36 13.40 -7.38
C ARG A 206 -13.37 12.29 -7.08
N ILE A 207 -13.15 11.54 -6.00
CA ILE A 207 -14.05 10.43 -5.67
C ILE A 207 -15.41 10.92 -5.17
N ASP A 208 -15.42 12.02 -4.39
CA ASP A 208 -16.64 12.73 -3.97
C ASP A 208 -17.46 13.14 -5.20
N LYS A 209 -16.84 13.88 -6.13
CA LYS A 209 -17.48 14.28 -7.39
C LYS A 209 -18.02 13.07 -8.17
N TYR A 210 -17.21 12.02 -8.34
CA TYR A 210 -17.63 10.81 -9.04
C TYR A 210 -18.87 10.16 -8.41
N PHE A 211 -18.94 10.06 -7.09
CA PHE A 211 -20.09 9.48 -6.41
C PHE A 211 -21.33 10.38 -6.54
N MET A 212 -21.17 11.68 -6.38
CA MET A 212 -22.26 12.66 -6.54
C MET A 212 -22.83 12.63 -7.96
N ASP A 213 -21.98 12.61 -8.99
CA ASP A 213 -22.37 12.50 -10.40
C ASP A 213 -23.10 11.19 -10.73
N ARG A 214 -22.88 10.13 -9.93
CA ARG A 214 -23.54 8.81 -10.06
C ARG A 214 -24.79 8.68 -9.19
N GLY A 215 -25.28 9.79 -8.65
CA GLY A 215 -26.52 9.85 -7.85
C GLY A 215 -26.38 9.33 -6.43
N PHE A 216 -25.16 9.18 -5.92
CA PHE A 216 -24.97 8.98 -4.49
C PHE A 216 -25.11 10.32 -3.76
N ARG A 217 -25.56 10.25 -2.51
CA ARG A 217 -25.63 11.39 -1.59
C ARG A 217 -24.63 11.19 -0.47
N ARG A 218 -23.77 12.17 -0.25
CA ARG A 218 -22.84 12.18 0.88
C ARG A 218 -23.60 12.34 2.20
N SER A 219 -23.19 11.60 3.22
CA SER A 219 -23.74 11.73 4.58
C SER A 219 -23.28 13.05 5.21
N LEU A 220 -24.19 13.73 5.91
CA LEU A 220 -23.86 14.96 6.65
C LEU A 220 -23.01 14.68 7.89
N SER A 221 -23.19 13.50 8.51
CA SER A 221 -22.48 13.12 9.72
C SER A 221 -21.14 12.43 9.45
N GLU A 222 -20.91 11.91 8.23
CA GLU A 222 -19.68 11.21 7.84
C GLU A 222 -19.29 11.56 6.38
N PRO A 223 -18.28 12.42 6.16
CA PRO A 223 -17.91 12.89 4.82
C PRO A 223 -17.45 11.79 3.85
N THR A 224 -16.99 10.64 4.35
CA THR A 224 -16.55 9.52 3.51
C THR A 224 -17.63 8.46 3.29
N LEU A 225 -18.86 8.69 3.79
CA LEU A 225 -20.00 7.78 3.59
C LEU A 225 -20.93 8.32 2.50
N TYR A 226 -21.20 7.49 1.52
CA TYR A 226 -22.07 7.81 0.39
C TYR A 226 -23.22 6.79 0.32
N ILE A 227 -24.44 7.29 0.15
CA ILE A 227 -25.67 6.49 0.13
C ILE A 227 -26.38 6.72 -1.19
N ARG A 228 -26.73 5.65 -1.88
CA ARG A 228 -27.62 5.71 -3.05
C ARG A 228 -28.88 4.93 -2.76
N ALA A 229 -29.98 5.65 -2.55
CA ALA A 229 -31.30 5.04 -2.48
C ALA A 229 -31.79 4.72 -3.90
N LYS A 230 -32.40 3.56 -4.11
CA LYS A 230 -33.24 3.38 -5.31
C LYS A 230 -34.48 4.25 -5.12
N VAL A 231 -34.72 5.18 -6.04
CA VAL A 231 -36.03 5.81 -6.15
C VAL A 231 -36.95 4.75 -6.75
N THR A 232 -37.82 4.18 -5.92
CA THR A 232 -38.99 3.45 -6.42
C THR A 232 -40.02 4.53 -6.75
N ILE A 233 -40.17 4.84 -8.04
CA ILE A 233 -41.33 5.62 -8.49
C ILE A 233 -42.51 4.66 -8.38
N HIS A 234 -43.48 5.00 -7.52
CA HIS A 234 -44.74 4.29 -7.39
C HIS A 234 -45.68 4.65 -8.53
#